data_AF-A0A916DMZ5-F1
#
_entry.id   AF-A0A916DMZ5-F1
#
_cell.length_a   1.000
_cell.length_b   1.000
_cell.length_c   1.000
_cell.angle_alpha   90.00
_cell.angle_beta   90.00
_cell.angle_gamma   90.00
#
_symmetry.space_group_name_H-M   'P 1'
#
loop_
_entity.id
_entity.type
_entity.pdbx_description
1 polymer ?
#
loop_
_entity_poly.entity_id
_entity_poly.type
_entity_poly.pdbx_seq_one_letter_code
_entity_poly.pdbx_strand_id
1 'polypeptide(L)'
;MALTLTLPRLESHPANPPETRVAHVSRWLADAIKRDPVSAAQVIGDALAATNRVGMSDSRRMELAEAYWSAAGQLWPRLERQVLQASHPLTGAPLEAAKAALTLAQELSTAFKHLLASEAGKRISLGGARLASALVHRCLQCFARVLAASYQSYSPVPANTWIDAHAVYAYARDRGVHLATIPGDVSEATPERIYVQALLLALA
;
A
#
# COMPACT_ATOMS: atom_id res chain seq x y z
N MET A 1 7.53 -2.60 -21.49
CA MET A 1 8.18 -3.78 -20.88
C MET A 1 7.16 -4.65 -20.14
N ALA A 2 7.42 -5.95 -19.92
CA ALA A 2 6.57 -6.77 -19.06
C ALA A 2 6.77 -6.35 -17.58
N LEU A 3 5.69 -5.99 -16.89
CA LEU A 3 5.76 -5.58 -15.49
C LEU A 3 5.92 -6.83 -14.61
N THR A 4 7.08 -6.94 -13.94
CA THR A 4 7.36 -8.01 -12.98
C THR A 4 7.42 -7.39 -11.59
N LEU A 5 6.60 -7.88 -10.67
CA LEU A 5 6.49 -7.38 -9.31
C LEU A 5 6.65 -8.53 -8.30
N THR A 6 7.21 -8.22 -7.14
CA THR A 6 7.34 -9.18 -6.04
C THR A 6 5.98 -9.35 -5.36
N LEU A 7 5.35 -10.52 -5.54
CA LEU A 7 4.01 -10.81 -5.03
C LEU A 7 4.00 -12.13 -4.25
N PRO A 8 3.22 -12.23 -3.14
CA PRO A 8 3.02 -13.50 -2.49
C PRO A 8 2.25 -14.47 -3.41
N ARG A 9 2.48 -15.76 -3.20
CA ARG A 9 1.73 -16.81 -3.90
C ARG A 9 0.27 -16.78 -3.42
N LEU A 10 -0.66 -16.86 -4.38
CA LEU A 10 -2.07 -17.02 -4.07
C LEU A 10 -2.41 -18.48 -3.78
N GLU A 11 -3.19 -18.68 -2.73
CA GLU A 11 -3.75 -19.96 -2.31
C GLU A 11 -5.17 -20.12 -2.88
N SER A 12 -5.46 -21.30 -3.43
CA SER A 12 -6.78 -21.66 -3.93
C SER A 12 -7.71 -22.15 -2.81
N HIS A 13 -7.16 -22.83 -1.80
CA HIS A 13 -7.91 -23.44 -0.70
C HIS A 13 -7.21 -23.21 0.64
N PRO A 14 -7.25 -21.97 1.17
CA PRO A 14 -6.72 -21.70 2.50
C PRO A 14 -7.53 -22.46 3.56
N ALA A 15 -6.85 -23.04 4.55
CA ALA A 15 -7.50 -23.77 5.64
C ALA A 15 -8.43 -22.85 6.48
N ASN A 16 -8.03 -21.58 6.64
CA ASN A 16 -8.80 -20.54 7.31
C ASN A 16 -8.90 -19.32 6.38
N PRO A 17 -9.90 -19.26 5.47
CA PRO A 17 -10.04 -18.14 4.57
C PRO A 17 -10.36 -16.85 5.34
N PRO A 18 -9.76 -15.70 4.96
CA PRO A 18 -10.13 -14.41 5.51
C PRO A 18 -11.55 -14.02 5.05
N GLU A 19 -12.20 -13.13 5.81
CA GLU A 19 -13.43 -12.50 5.35
C GLU A 19 -13.11 -11.59 4.14
N THR A 20 -13.81 -11.81 3.03
CA THR A 20 -13.59 -11.07 1.76
C THR A 20 -14.85 -10.37 1.26
N ARG A 21 -15.97 -10.48 2.00
CA ARG A 21 -17.19 -9.73 1.70
C ARG A 21 -16.96 -8.26 2.04
N VAL A 22 -16.91 -7.41 1.03
CA VAL A 22 -16.63 -5.96 1.14
C VAL A 22 -17.47 -5.30 2.23
N ALA A 23 -18.79 -5.57 2.29
CA ALA A 23 -19.67 -4.99 3.29
C ALA A 23 -19.29 -5.37 4.74
N HIS A 24 -18.88 -6.62 4.97
CA HIS A 24 -18.46 -7.08 6.30
C HIS A 24 -17.11 -6.48 6.68
N VAL A 25 -16.15 -6.51 5.76
CA VAL A 25 -14.81 -5.94 5.98
C VAL A 25 -14.92 -4.44 6.24
N SER A 26 -15.68 -3.69 5.45
CA SER A 26 -15.86 -2.24 5.62
C SER A 26 -16.50 -1.88 6.97
N ARG A 27 -17.51 -2.64 7.41
CA ARG A 27 -18.11 -2.44 8.75
C ARG A 27 -17.09 -2.72 9.85
N TRP A 28 -16.37 -3.84 9.74
CA TRP A 28 -15.34 -4.20 10.70
C TRP A 28 -14.21 -3.17 10.76
N LEU A 29 -13.73 -2.67 9.61
CA LEU A 29 -12.71 -1.62 9.53
C LEU A 29 -13.19 -0.34 10.24
N ALA A 30 -14.44 0.08 10.01
CA ALA A 30 -15.02 1.26 10.64
C ALA A 30 -15.06 1.15 12.18
N ASP A 31 -15.17 -0.05 12.72
CA ASP A 31 -15.09 -0.28 14.17
C ASP A 31 -13.66 -0.49 14.67
N ALA A 32 -12.80 -1.12 13.88
CA ALA A 32 -11.40 -1.36 14.23
C ALA A 32 -10.60 -0.07 14.41
N ILE A 33 -10.78 0.91 13.53
CA ILE A 33 -10.05 2.20 13.59
C ILE A 33 -10.36 3.07 14.82
N LYS A 34 -11.49 2.78 15.50
CA LYS A 34 -11.89 3.50 16.73
C LYS A 34 -11.09 3.07 17.95
N ARG A 35 -10.41 1.93 17.88
CA ARG A 35 -9.59 1.36 18.97
C ARG A 35 -8.26 2.11 19.09
N ASP A 36 -7.40 1.63 19.97
CA ASP A 36 -6.00 2.07 20.04
C ASP A 36 -5.33 1.94 18.65
N PRO A 37 -4.65 2.98 18.14
CA PRO A 37 -4.16 2.99 16.77
C PRO A 37 -3.11 1.92 16.47
N VAL A 38 -2.28 1.54 17.45
CA VAL A 38 -1.24 0.52 17.25
C VAL A 38 -1.90 -0.85 17.11
N SER A 39 -2.77 -1.21 18.07
CA SER A 39 -3.52 -2.46 18.01
C SER A 39 -4.42 -2.54 16.78
N ALA A 40 -5.09 -1.45 16.41
CA ALA A 40 -5.91 -1.39 15.21
C ALA A 40 -5.09 -1.63 13.94
N ALA A 41 -3.94 -0.97 13.79
CA ALA A 41 -3.08 -1.13 12.63
C ALA A 41 -2.50 -2.55 12.52
N GLN A 42 -2.15 -3.18 13.63
CA GLN A 42 -1.70 -4.58 13.68
C GLN A 42 -2.79 -5.53 13.14
N VAL A 43 -4.00 -5.50 13.73
CA VAL A 43 -5.07 -6.42 13.33
C VAL A 43 -5.54 -6.15 11.88
N ILE A 44 -5.56 -4.88 11.46
CA ILE A 44 -5.87 -4.51 10.07
C ILE A 44 -4.79 -5.01 9.10
N GLY A 45 -3.51 -4.85 9.46
CA GLY A 45 -2.38 -5.36 8.70
C GLY A 45 -2.44 -6.88 8.55
N ASP A 46 -2.69 -7.62 9.64
CA ASP A 46 -2.80 -9.09 9.62
C ASP A 46 -3.96 -9.57 8.73
N ALA A 47 -5.12 -8.92 8.83
CA ALA A 47 -6.27 -9.24 8.00
C ALA A 47 -6.00 -8.97 6.51
N LEU A 48 -5.31 -7.87 6.20
CA LEU A 48 -4.91 -7.54 4.82
C LEU A 48 -3.86 -8.52 4.29
N ALA A 49 -2.90 -8.91 5.13
CA ALA A 49 -1.89 -9.92 4.80
C ALA A 49 -2.56 -11.26 4.43
N ALA A 50 -3.55 -11.70 5.20
CA ALA A 50 -4.34 -12.89 4.87
C ALA A 50 -5.10 -12.71 3.54
N THR A 51 -5.74 -11.55 3.35
CA THR A 51 -6.49 -11.20 2.12
C THR A 51 -5.59 -11.20 0.87
N ASN A 52 -4.35 -10.77 1.00
CA ASN A 52 -3.36 -10.74 -0.08
C ASN A 52 -2.95 -12.13 -0.57
N ARG A 53 -3.15 -13.18 0.23
CA ARG A 53 -2.78 -14.56 -0.10
C ARG A 53 -3.93 -15.38 -0.68
N VAL A 54 -5.14 -14.83 -0.77
CA VAL A 54 -6.31 -15.56 -1.28
C VAL A 54 -6.70 -15.08 -2.68
N GLY A 55 -6.99 -16.03 -3.56
CA GLY A 55 -7.50 -15.77 -4.90
C GLY A 55 -8.91 -15.16 -4.87
N MET A 56 -9.11 -14.05 -5.60
CA MET A 56 -10.41 -13.40 -5.79
C MET A 56 -10.42 -12.57 -7.07
N SER A 57 -11.59 -12.07 -7.48
CA SER A 57 -11.70 -11.18 -8.65
C SER A 57 -11.03 -9.83 -8.41
N ASP A 58 -10.52 -9.22 -9.49
CA ASP A 58 -9.92 -7.88 -9.46
C ASP A 58 -10.87 -6.82 -8.87
N SER A 59 -12.17 -6.87 -9.23
CA SER A 59 -13.17 -5.95 -8.68
C SER A 59 -13.25 -6.03 -7.17
N ARG A 60 -13.36 -7.24 -6.62
CA ARG A 60 -13.43 -7.45 -5.17
C ARG A 60 -12.14 -6.99 -4.49
N ARG A 61 -10.97 -7.31 -5.07
CA ARG A 61 -9.67 -6.88 -4.54
C ARG A 61 -9.55 -5.36 -4.55
N MET A 62 -10.02 -4.68 -5.60
CA MET A 62 -10.03 -3.22 -5.70
C MET A 62 -10.88 -2.58 -4.61
N GLU A 63 -12.12 -3.06 -4.44
CA GLU A 63 -13.03 -2.57 -3.40
C GLU A 63 -12.47 -2.76 -1.99
N LEU A 64 -11.87 -3.94 -1.71
CA LEU A 64 -11.20 -4.18 -0.43
C LEU A 64 -9.97 -3.28 -0.26
N ALA A 65 -9.09 -3.20 -1.25
CA ALA A 65 -7.87 -2.40 -1.17
C ALA A 65 -8.17 -0.91 -0.88
N GLU A 66 -9.18 -0.33 -1.51
CA GLU A 66 -9.61 1.04 -1.23
C GLU A 66 -10.23 1.19 0.17
N ALA A 67 -10.99 0.20 0.65
CA ALA A 67 -11.51 0.20 2.01
C ALA A 67 -10.37 0.16 3.06
N TYR A 68 -9.39 -0.72 2.88
CA TYR A 68 -8.20 -0.79 3.71
C TYR A 68 -7.36 0.49 3.63
N TRP A 69 -7.19 1.07 2.43
CA TRP A 69 -6.49 2.32 2.22
C TRP A 69 -7.12 3.47 3.02
N SER A 70 -8.45 3.60 2.97
CA SER A 70 -9.20 4.61 3.71
C SER A 70 -9.04 4.44 5.23
N ALA A 71 -9.10 3.21 5.73
CA ALA A 71 -8.87 2.91 7.14
C ALA A 71 -7.43 3.25 7.57
N ALA A 72 -6.43 2.86 6.77
CA ALA A 72 -5.02 3.15 7.04
C ALA A 72 -4.72 4.66 7.04
N GLY A 73 -5.36 5.41 6.13
CA GLY A 73 -5.29 6.88 6.08
C GLY A 73 -5.64 7.57 7.40
N GLN A 74 -6.55 6.98 8.18
CA GLN A 74 -6.95 7.50 9.49
C GLN A 74 -5.99 7.10 10.63
N LEU A 75 -5.25 6.00 10.46
CA LEU A 75 -4.34 5.47 11.47
C LEU A 75 -2.93 6.08 11.35
N TRP A 76 -2.39 6.22 10.14
CA TRP A 76 -1.00 6.66 9.94
C TRP A 76 -0.65 7.97 10.64
N PRO A 77 -1.44 9.06 10.56
CA PRO A 77 -1.08 10.31 11.25
C PRO A 77 -0.98 10.16 12.77
N ARG A 78 -1.73 9.21 13.35
CA ARG A 78 -1.70 8.92 14.79
C ARG A 78 -0.48 8.09 15.16
N LEU A 79 -0.11 7.11 14.33
CA LEU A 79 1.08 6.28 14.49
C LEU A 79 2.35 7.10 14.30
N GLU A 80 2.45 7.87 13.22
CA GLU A 80 3.60 8.73 12.90
C GLU A 80 3.86 9.73 14.01
N ARG A 81 2.82 10.32 14.61
CA ARG A 81 2.98 11.23 15.74
C ARG A 81 3.68 10.59 16.94
N GLN A 82 3.35 9.33 17.26
CA GLN A 82 4.01 8.61 18.36
C GLN A 82 5.49 8.35 18.05
N VAL A 83 5.82 8.04 16.79
CA VAL A 83 7.20 7.81 16.35
C VAL A 83 8.02 9.10 16.40
N LEU A 84 7.50 10.19 15.82
CA LEU A 84 8.21 11.46 15.70
C LEU A 84 8.44 12.19 17.02
N GLN A 85 7.64 11.89 18.05
CA GLN A 85 7.79 12.48 19.39
C GLN A 85 8.71 11.66 20.31
N ALA A 86 9.12 10.47 19.90
CA ALA A 86 9.93 9.58 20.72
C ALA A 86 11.42 9.90 20.62
N SER A 87 12.16 9.62 21.70
CA SER A 87 13.62 9.62 21.67
C SER A 87 14.15 8.34 21.03
N HIS A 88 15.28 8.44 20.34
CA HIS A 88 15.96 7.29 19.76
C HIS A 88 16.99 6.69 20.74
N PRO A 89 17.21 5.35 20.72
CA PRO A 89 16.53 4.35 19.90
C PRO A 89 15.07 4.13 20.34
N LEU A 90 14.20 3.83 19.38
CA LEU A 90 12.79 3.57 19.67
C LEU A 90 12.64 2.32 20.54
N THR A 91 11.81 2.40 21.58
CA THR A 91 11.49 1.28 22.46
C THR A 91 10.00 1.33 22.82
N GLY A 92 9.44 0.21 23.29
CA GLY A 92 8.05 0.15 23.74
C GLY A 92 7.03 0.59 22.69
N ALA A 93 6.05 1.40 23.09
CA ALA A 93 4.92 1.76 22.25
C ALA A 93 5.29 2.48 20.92
N PRO A 94 6.20 3.48 20.89
CA PRO A 94 6.65 4.09 19.62
C PRO A 94 7.28 3.09 18.63
N LEU A 95 8.01 2.09 19.14
CA LEU A 95 8.58 1.04 18.28
C LEU A 95 7.46 0.17 17.68
N GLU A 96 6.47 -0.20 18.48
CA GLU A 96 5.31 -0.97 17.98
C GLU A 96 4.45 -0.17 17.01
N ALA A 97 4.31 1.15 17.22
CA ALA A 97 3.65 2.05 16.27
C ALA A 97 4.38 2.11 14.93
N ALA A 98 5.72 2.24 14.95
CA ALA A 98 6.54 2.22 13.74
C ALA A 98 6.39 0.89 12.97
N LYS A 99 6.48 -0.24 13.66
CA LYS A 99 6.29 -1.58 13.06
C LYS A 99 4.90 -1.72 12.45
N ALA A 100 3.85 -1.34 13.18
CA ALA A 100 2.48 -1.45 12.71
C ALA A 100 2.21 -0.57 11.48
N ALA A 101 2.74 0.66 11.47
CA ALA A 101 2.64 1.56 10.33
C ALA A 101 3.35 0.98 9.08
N LEU A 102 4.56 0.43 9.28
CA LEU A 102 5.36 -0.18 8.22
C LEU A 102 4.66 -1.41 7.63
N THR A 103 4.23 -2.35 8.46
CA THR A 103 3.51 -3.57 8.04
C THR A 103 2.24 -3.22 7.26
N LEU A 104 1.45 -2.26 7.76
CA LEU A 104 0.21 -1.85 7.08
C LEU A 104 0.50 -1.25 5.70
N ALA A 105 1.53 -0.41 5.57
CA ALA A 105 1.94 0.17 4.30
C ALA A 105 2.46 -0.90 3.31
N GLN A 106 3.23 -1.89 3.80
CA GLN A 106 3.69 -3.01 2.99
C GLN A 106 2.52 -3.84 2.46
N GLU A 107 1.56 -4.21 3.32
CA GLU A 107 0.44 -5.05 2.91
C GLU A 107 -0.51 -4.32 1.97
N LEU A 108 -0.68 -3.00 2.13
CA LEU A 108 -1.39 -2.17 1.13
C LEU A 108 -0.64 -2.12 -0.20
N SER A 109 0.70 -1.99 -0.17
CA SER A 109 1.50 -2.05 -1.40
C SER A 109 1.27 -3.37 -2.13
N THR A 110 1.22 -4.49 -1.41
CA THR A 110 0.96 -5.82 -1.99
C THR A 110 -0.42 -5.91 -2.63
N ALA A 111 -1.46 -5.38 -1.98
CA ALA A 111 -2.82 -5.37 -2.53
C ALA A 111 -2.89 -4.61 -3.88
N PHE A 112 -2.30 -3.42 -3.95
CA PHE A 112 -2.27 -2.62 -5.18
C PHE A 112 -1.33 -3.19 -6.24
N LYS A 113 -0.21 -3.82 -5.85
CA LYS A 113 0.67 -4.54 -6.79
C LYS A 113 -0.06 -5.70 -7.46
N HIS A 114 -0.89 -6.47 -6.75
CA HIS A 114 -1.71 -7.51 -7.37
C HIS A 114 -2.64 -6.95 -8.46
N LEU A 115 -3.32 -5.84 -8.17
CA LEU A 115 -4.22 -5.17 -9.11
C LEU A 115 -3.45 -4.63 -10.33
N LEU A 116 -2.31 -3.99 -10.10
CA LEU A 116 -1.49 -3.44 -11.18
C LEU A 116 -0.88 -4.54 -12.06
N ALA A 117 -0.41 -5.64 -11.47
CA ALA A 117 0.11 -6.80 -12.22
C ALA A 117 -0.98 -7.46 -13.07
N SER A 118 -2.18 -7.66 -12.50
CA SER A 118 -3.34 -8.17 -13.25
C SER A 118 -3.69 -7.25 -14.41
N GLU A 119 -3.75 -5.95 -14.17
CA GLU A 119 -4.09 -4.96 -15.21
C GLU A 119 -3.02 -4.89 -16.31
N ALA A 120 -1.74 -4.91 -15.94
CA ALA A 120 -0.63 -4.89 -16.90
C ALA A 120 -0.57 -6.16 -17.78
N GLY A 121 -1.10 -7.29 -17.29
CA GLY A 121 -1.15 -8.56 -18.01
C GLY A 121 -2.32 -8.68 -19.00
N LYS A 122 -3.32 -7.79 -18.95
CA LYS A 122 -4.48 -7.85 -19.85
C LYS A 122 -4.11 -7.42 -21.28
N ARG A 123 -4.54 -8.20 -22.27
CA ARG A 123 -4.41 -7.85 -23.70
C ARG A 123 -5.32 -6.68 -24.09
N ILE A 124 -6.51 -6.61 -23.48
CA ILE A 124 -7.49 -5.55 -23.69
C ILE A 124 -7.88 -5.04 -22.30
N SER A 125 -7.59 -3.76 -22.03
CA SER A 125 -7.89 -3.10 -20.77
C SER A 125 -9.26 -2.44 -20.84
N LEU A 126 -10.21 -2.91 -20.01
CA LEU A 126 -11.56 -2.32 -19.90
C LEU A 126 -11.54 -0.96 -19.16
N GLY A 127 -10.56 -0.73 -18.26
CA GLY A 127 -10.38 0.52 -17.53
C GLY A 127 -9.41 1.51 -18.18
N GLY A 128 -8.71 1.08 -19.23
CA GLY A 128 -7.76 1.86 -20.01
C GLY A 128 -6.62 2.47 -19.20
N ALA A 129 -6.01 3.51 -19.78
CA ALA A 129 -4.91 4.26 -19.17
C ALA A 129 -5.28 4.90 -17.82
N ARG A 130 -6.58 5.16 -17.56
CA ARG A 130 -7.06 5.76 -16.31
C ARG A 130 -6.92 4.81 -15.12
N LEU A 131 -7.34 3.56 -15.26
CA LEU A 131 -7.19 2.57 -14.19
C LEU A 131 -5.70 2.28 -13.93
N ALA A 132 -4.91 2.09 -14.98
CA ALA A 132 -3.47 1.89 -14.86
C ALA A 132 -2.78 3.07 -14.14
N SER A 133 -3.14 4.31 -14.49
CA SER A 133 -2.63 5.51 -13.82
C SER A 133 -2.96 5.52 -12.32
N ALA A 134 -4.22 5.26 -11.96
CA ALA A 134 -4.65 5.22 -10.57
C ALA A 134 -3.91 4.14 -9.75
N LEU A 135 -3.75 2.94 -10.31
CA LEU A 135 -3.05 1.83 -9.66
C LEU A 135 -1.55 2.10 -9.50
N VAL A 136 -0.89 2.66 -10.53
CA VAL A 136 0.50 3.12 -10.44
C VAL A 136 0.66 4.11 -9.31
N HIS A 137 -0.22 5.11 -9.25
CA HIS A 137 -0.14 6.15 -8.24
C HIS A 137 -0.34 5.57 -6.83
N ARG A 138 -1.32 4.69 -6.63
CA ARG A 138 -1.51 3.97 -5.35
C ARG A 138 -0.29 3.17 -4.93
N CYS A 139 0.33 2.43 -5.86
CA CYS A 139 1.55 1.68 -5.57
C CYS A 139 2.69 2.60 -5.09
N LEU A 140 2.94 3.70 -5.80
CA LEU A 140 4.00 4.65 -5.45
C LEU A 140 3.72 5.36 -4.12
N GLN A 141 2.46 5.70 -3.81
CA GLN A 141 2.09 6.24 -2.50
C GLN A 141 2.36 5.25 -1.36
N CYS A 142 2.08 3.95 -1.58
CA CYS A 142 2.39 2.91 -0.61
C CYS A 142 3.90 2.76 -0.41
N PHE A 143 4.69 2.73 -1.49
CA PHE A 143 6.15 2.64 -1.38
C PHE A 143 6.76 3.86 -0.68
N ALA A 144 6.30 5.08 -1.01
CA ALA A 144 6.74 6.30 -0.32
C ALA A 144 6.47 6.22 1.19
N ARG A 145 5.32 5.66 1.61
CA ARG A 145 5.00 5.42 3.02
C ARG A 145 5.88 4.35 3.66
N VAL A 146 6.14 3.24 2.97
CA VAL A 146 7.08 2.20 3.44
C VAL A 146 8.47 2.80 3.69
N LEU A 147 8.96 3.62 2.76
CA LEU A 147 10.25 4.29 2.87
C LEU A 147 10.26 5.30 4.03
N ALA A 148 9.26 6.17 4.11
CA ALA A 148 9.14 7.13 5.21
C ALA A 148 9.10 6.46 6.58
N ALA A 149 8.27 5.43 6.76
CA ALA A 149 8.19 4.70 8.02
C ALA A 149 9.51 3.99 8.38
N SER A 150 10.22 3.46 7.38
CA SER A 150 11.54 2.82 7.59
C SER A 150 12.57 3.84 8.05
N TYR A 151 12.68 4.97 7.36
CA TYR A 151 13.68 6.00 7.68
C TYR A 151 13.37 6.74 8.99
N GLN A 152 12.11 7.09 9.24
CA GLN A 152 11.69 7.74 10.50
C GLN A 152 11.98 6.87 11.73
N SER A 153 11.97 5.54 11.57
CA SER A 153 12.24 4.60 12.66
C SER A 153 13.69 4.10 12.69
N TYR A 154 14.55 4.56 11.79
CA TYR A 154 15.90 4.02 11.56
C TYR A 154 15.90 2.50 11.33
N SER A 155 14.84 1.98 10.72
CA SER A 155 14.71 0.57 10.36
C SER A 155 15.21 0.32 8.93
N PRO A 156 15.75 -0.87 8.64
CA PRO A 156 16.11 -1.22 7.27
C PRO A 156 14.87 -1.17 6.36
N VAL A 157 15.06 -0.65 5.13
CA VAL A 157 14.01 -0.69 4.12
C VAL A 157 13.70 -2.15 3.78
N PRO A 158 12.42 -2.56 3.76
CA PRO A 158 12.02 -3.93 3.43
C PRO A 158 12.55 -4.36 2.05
N ALA A 159 12.95 -5.63 1.95
CA ALA A 159 13.51 -6.18 0.72
C ALA A 159 12.57 -5.96 -0.48
N ASN A 160 13.17 -5.72 -1.65
CA ASN A 160 12.48 -5.49 -2.93
C ASN A 160 11.61 -4.23 -3.03
N THR A 161 11.47 -3.40 -1.98
CA THR A 161 10.70 -2.14 -2.03
C THR A 161 11.15 -1.25 -3.20
N TRP A 162 12.46 -1.00 -3.30
CA TRP A 162 13.02 -0.18 -4.39
C TRP A 162 12.90 -0.85 -5.75
N ILE A 163 13.12 -2.16 -5.84
CA ILE A 163 12.99 -2.93 -7.09
C ILE A 163 11.57 -2.79 -7.65
N ASP A 164 10.56 -3.03 -6.82
CA ASP A 164 9.16 -2.90 -7.23
C ASP A 164 8.80 -1.43 -7.53
N ALA A 165 9.29 -0.46 -6.73
CA ALA A 165 9.04 0.96 -6.99
C ALA A 165 9.60 1.43 -8.34
N HIS A 166 10.84 1.03 -8.67
CA HIS A 166 11.46 1.30 -9.96
C HIS A 166 10.70 0.63 -11.10
N ALA A 167 10.28 -0.63 -10.93
CA ALA A 167 9.50 -1.35 -11.95
C ALA A 167 8.14 -0.67 -12.22
N VAL A 168 7.45 -0.24 -11.17
CA VAL A 168 6.17 0.49 -11.29
C VAL A 168 6.37 1.84 -11.99
N TYR A 169 7.39 2.62 -11.63
CA TYR A 169 7.65 3.90 -12.28
C TYR A 169 8.09 3.74 -13.74
N ALA A 170 8.95 2.75 -14.05
CA ALA A 170 9.33 2.43 -15.42
C ALA A 170 8.11 2.04 -16.26
N TYR A 171 7.21 1.21 -15.71
CA TYR A 171 5.93 0.89 -16.34
C TYR A 171 5.07 2.13 -16.60
N ALA A 172 5.01 3.07 -15.64
CA ALA A 172 4.27 4.31 -15.80
C ALA A 172 4.82 5.19 -16.94
N ARG A 173 6.15 5.23 -17.09
CA ARG A 173 6.82 5.94 -18.19
C ARG A 173 6.55 5.30 -19.54
N ASP A 174 6.72 3.98 -19.63
CA ASP A 174 6.45 3.19 -20.85
C ASP A 174 5.01 3.37 -21.35
N ARG A 175 4.05 3.54 -20.43
CA ARG A 175 2.63 3.73 -20.74
C ARG A 175 2.22 5.19 -20.90
N GLY A 176 3.14 6.14 -20.72
CA GLY A 176 2.85 7.57 -20.81
C GLY A 176 1.94 8.12 -19.71
N VAL A 177 1.79 7.41 -18.58
CA VAL A 177 0.90 7.79 -17.46
C VAL A 177 1.63 8.38 -16.26
N HIS A 178 2.96 8.45 -16.29
CA HIS A 178 3.79 8.98 -15.19
C HIS A 178 3.49 10.44 -14.80
N LEU A 179 2.97 11.25 -15.73
CA LEU A 179 2.54 12.64 -15.49
C LEU A 179 1.02 12.80 -15.35
N ALA A 180 0.26 11.70 -15.42
CA ALA A 180 -1.18 11.78 -15.28
C ALA A 180 -1.54 12.14 -13.83
N THR A 181 -2.33 13.20 -13.67
CA THR A 181 -2.90 13.58 -12.37
C THR A 181 -4.03 12.64 -11.99
N ILE A 182 -4.27 12.48 -10.69
CA ILE A 182 -5.45 11.76 -10.22
C ILE A 182 -6.68 12.69 -10.33
N PRO A 183 -7.76 12.24 -10.99
CA PRO A 183 -9.02 12.98 -10.99
C PRO A 183 -9.55 13.15 -9.55
N GLY A 184 -9.73 14.41 -9.11
CA GLY A 184 -10.28 14.74 -7.78
C GLY A 184 -9.24 14.95 -6.67
N ASP A 185 -7.95 14.83 -6.97
CA ASP A 185 -6.88 15.19 -6.03
C ASP A 185 -6.48 16.66 -6.19
N VAL A 186 -6.70 17.46 -5.13
CA VAL A 186 -6.39 18.89 -5.09
C VAL A 186 -4.87 19.15 -5.11
N SER A 187 -4.06 18.14 -4.78
CA SER A 187 -2.60 18.28 -4.76
C SER A 187 -1.94 18.23 -6.14
N GLU A 188 -2.71 17.92 -7.18
CA GLU A 188 -2.22 17.64 -8.54
C GLU A 188 -1.06 16.62 -8.55
N ALA A 189 -1.04 15.70 -7.59
CA ALA A 189 0.03 14.73 -7.48
C ALA A 189 0.09 13.82 -8.72
N THR A 190 1.29 13.65 -9.25
CA THR A 190 1.60 12.73 -10.34
C THR A 190 2.42 11.55 -9.81
N PRO A 191 2.36 10.38 -10.46
CA PRO A 191 3.29 9.28 -10.18
C PRO A 191 4.75 9.72 -10.13
N GLU A 192 5.18 10.56 -11.08
CA GLU A 192 6.55 11.09 -11.10
C GLU A 192 6.89 11.90 -9.87
N ARG A 193 6.00 12.82 -9.45
CA ARG A 193 6.24 13.64 -8.26
C ARG A 193 6.46 12.78 -7.01
N ILE A 194 5.63 11.76 -6.81
CA ILE A 194 5.74 10.86 -5.64
C ILE A 194 7.04 10.06 -5.71
N TYR A 195 7.37 9.54 -6.89
CA TYR A 195 8.59 8.77 -7.08
C TYR A 195 9.85 9.60 -6.86
N VAL A 196 9.91 10.83 -7.38
CA VAL A 196 11.03 11.76 -7.15
C VAL A 196 11.13 12.14 -5.67
N GLN A 197 10.01 12.40 -4.99
CA GLN A 197 10.00 12.65 -3.54
C GLN A 197 10.57 11.45 -2.76
N ALA A 198 10.21 10.23 -3.13
CA ALA A 198 10.76 9.02 -2.53
C ALA A 198 12.28 8.90 -2.75
N LEU A 199 12.77 9.21 -3.95
CA LEU A 199 14.21 9.22 -4.26
C LEU A 199 14.96 10.26 -3.42
N LEU A 200 14.42 11.47 -3.29
CA LEU A 200 15.02 12.52 -2.48
C LEU A 200 15.06 12.15 -1.00
N LEU A 201 13.99 11.52 -0.50
CA LEU A 201 13.94 11.02 0.87
C LEU A 201 15.02 9.96 1.15
N ALA A 202 15.39 9.15 0.15
CA ALA A 202 16.44 8.14 0.29
C ALA A 202 17.86 8.72 0.38
N LEU A 203 18.04 9.99 0.01
CA LEU A 203 19.31 10.70 0.04
C LEU A 203 19.47 11.61 1.26
N ALA A 204 18.40 11.80 2.03
CA ALA A 204 18.35 12.67 3.20
C ALA A 204 18.91 11.97 4.45
#